data_AF-A0A9D5M5A8-F1
#
_entry.id   AF-A0A9D5M5A8-F1
#
_cell.length_a   1.000
_cell.length_b   1.000
_cell.length_c   1.000
_cell.angle_alpha   90.00
_cell.angle_beta   90.00
_cell.angle_gamma   90.00
#
_symmetry.space_group_name_H-M   'P 1'
#
loop_
_entity.id
_entity.type
_entity.pdbx_description
1 polymer ?
#
loop_
_entity_poly.entity_id
_entity_poly.type
_entity_poly.pdbx_seq_one_letter_code
_entity_poly.pdbx_strand_id
1 'polypeptide(L)'
;MPRRKIQKTLLNKEFFMFGLEQIYFQLILLGVFIVASVVGYLVIKNVPSLLHTPLMSGMNALSGVTVLGALTAAAVLFKANIILSAVLGAIAIALAMVNVVGGFMVTDRMLGMIAKKKPKNNGLIYFIAIILAAAILALTVMMGMGIGNGELLYIISAAALSIGVLVGIAMMSKVAISKIGNRVSAIAMLLAIVMTIVYNGIGTVWTMYLGLALGAIFGGVLAVKVKMIQMPQLVALLNGLGGAASALVGAFAMAGIGSGFDTFSKITAALALAVGMITLTGSLVAAGKLHKVLPQKSIVYKGHQLWTILSLVVTLVGMIAYIILAKEGAPLYIAGGIAIVAIFSGFFGFIFSIRVGGADMPITISLLNSFSGVAGSIAGLAINDLLLVAVGGIVGASGLLLTQIMCKAMNRSLSSILLGKTSAPAPAPAKAPEKAAEKKAEPAPAPVVEEINYAAELMKAKDVIIVPGYGMAIAQAQHLVKKLADKLVANGAKVRYAVHPVAGRMPGHMNVLLCEANV
;
A
#
# COMPACT_ATOMS: atom_id res chain seq x y z
N MET A 1 58.87 -7.15 23.53
CA MET A 1 57.59 -7.85 23.78
C MET A 1 56.85 -7.30 25.02
N PRO A 2 56.12 -6.17 24.92
CA PRO A 2 54.94 -6.01 25.78
C PRO A 2 53.66 -5.46 25.10
N ARG A 3 53.71 -4.92 23.86
CA ARG A 3 52.53 -4.35 23.18
C ARG A 3 51.47 -5.38 22.74
N ARG A 4 51.86 -6.64 22.49
CA ARG A 4 50.92 -7.70 22.05
C ARG A 4 50.05 -8.28 23.18
N LYS A 5 50.43 -8.15 24.46
CA LYS A 5 49.62 -8.64 25.59
C LYS A 5 48.54 -7.65 26.01
N ILE A 6 48.78 -6.34 25.95
CA ILE A 6 47.78 -5.31 26.30
C ILE A 6 46.67 -5.23 25.24
N GLN A 7 47.01 -5.40 23.96
CA GLN A 7 46.02 -5.42 22.88
C GLN A 7 45.12 -6.67 22.94
N LYS A 8 45.63 -7.82 23.40
CA LYS A 8 44.81 -9.02 23.62
C LYS A 8 43.89 -8.92 24.84
N THR A 9 44.25 -8.15 25.87
CA THR A 9 43.39 -7.99 27.07
C THR A 9 42.28 -6.96 26.87
N LEU A 10 42.48 -5.95 26.01
CA LEU A 10 41.43 -5.00 25.62
C LEU A 10 40.50 -5.57 24.53
N LEU A 11 41.00 -6.38 23.59
CA LEU A 11 40.14 -7.05 22.60
C LEU A 11 39.31 -8.21 23.20
N ASN A 12 39.75 -8.87 24.27
CA ASN A 12 39.02 -10.02 24.83
C ASN A 12 37.87 -9.66 25.78
N LYS A 13 37.73 -8.40 26.24
CA LYS A 13 36.59 -7.99 27.07
C LYS A 13 35.40 -7.46 26.27
N GLU A 14 35.61 -7.01 25.03
CA GLU A 14 34.50 -6.58 24.16
C GLU A 14 33.98 -7.71 23.25
N PHE A 15 34.75 -8.76 22.99
CA PHE A 15 34.35 -9.80 22.03
C PHE A 15 33.33 -10.83 22.56
N PHE A 16 33.06 -10.87 23.87
CA PHE A 16 32.13 -11.85 24.46
C PHE A 16 30.70 -11.33 24.67
N MET A 17 30.41 -10.07 24.31
CA MET A 17 29.07 -9.46 24.40
C MET A 17 28.39 -9.22 23.03
N PHE A 18 29.08 -9.48 21.92
CA PHE A 18 28.61 -9.13 20.56
C PHE A 18 27.38 -9.92 20.06
N GLY A 19 27.07 -11.08 20.64
CA GLY A 19 25.88 -11.86 20.23
C GLY A 19 24.59 -11.43 20.93
N LEU A 20 24.69 -11.01 22.19
CA LEU A 20 23.52 -10.68 23.02
C LEU A 20 22.93 -9.33 22.61
N GLU A 21 23.75 -8.30 22.40
CA GLU A 21 23.27 -6.96 22.01
C GLU A 21 22.53 -6.96 20.66
N GLN A 22 23.03 -7.73 19.69
CA GLN A 22 22.37 -7.88 18.39
C GLN A 22 21.01 -8.59 18.53
N ILE A 23 20.94 -9.66 19.32
CA ILE A 23 19.69 -10.36 19.61
C ILE A 23 18.71 -9.43 20.35
N TYR A 24 19.18 -8.67 21.35
CA TYR A 24 18.35 -7.70 22.06
C TYR A 24 17.79 -6.63 21.11
N PHE A 25 18.60 -6.11 20.19
CA PHE A 25 18.13 -5.14 19.20
C PHE A 25 17.08 -5.74 18.26
N GLN A 26 17.30 -6.96 17.75
CA GLN A 26 16.32 -7.65 16.90
C GLN A 26 15.00 -7.93 17.64
N LEU A 27 15.05 -8.27 18.93
CA LEU A 27 13.87 -8.42 19.78
C LEU A 27 13.14 -7.09 19.99
N ILE A 28 13.88 -5.98 20.18
CA ILE A 28 13.29 -4.63 20.26
C ILE A 28 12.56 -4.31 18.96
N LEU A 29 13.16 -4.56 17.79
CA LEU A 29 12.52 -4.32 16.51
C LEU A 29 11.24 -5.17 16.33
N LEU A 30 11.26 -6.43 16.77
CA LEU A 30 10.07 -7.27 16.76
C LEU A 30 8.97 -6.70 17.68
N GLY A 31 9.34 -6.22 18.87
CA GLY A 31 8.44 -5.52 19.78
C GLY A 31 7.84 -4.25 19.14
N VAL A 32 8.68 -3.45 18.47
CA VAL A 32 8.26 -2.26 17.73
C VAL A 32 7.30 -2.62 16.61
N PHE A 33 7.58 -3.67 15.83
CA PHE A 33 6.67 -4.16 14.79
C PHE A 33 5.29 -4.52 15.35
N ILE A 34 5.24 -5.23 16.48
CA ILE A 34 3.98 -5.63 17.14
C ILE A 34 3.22 -4.38 17.62
N VAL A 35 3.87 -3.48 18.36
CA VAL A 35 3.24 -2.26 18.88
C VAL A 35 2.74 -1.37 17.74
N ALA A 36 3.59 -1.13 16.74
CA ALA A 36 3.26 -0.37 15.54
C ALA A 36 2.03 -0.95 14.80
N SER A 37 1.99 -2.27 14.65
CA SER A 37 0.86 -2.98 14.03
C SER A 37 -0.44 -2.80 14.82
N VAL A 38 -0.39 -2.94 16.16
CA VAL A 38 -1.57 -2.76 17.02
C VAL A 38 -2.07 -1.32 16.97
N VAL A 39 -1.18 -0.33 17.05
CA VAL A 39 -1.57 1.08 16.99
C VAL A 39 -2.13 1.43 15.60
N GLY A 40 -1.51 0.96 14.52
CA GLY A 40 -2.02 1.12 13.15
C GLY A 40 -3.43 0.53 12.97
N TYR A 41 -3.70 -0.63 13.57
CA TYR A 41 -5.04 -1.20 13.60
C TYR A 41 -6.05 -0.29 14.33
N LEU A 42 -5.71 0.21 15.52
CA LEU A 42 -6.62 1.03 16.32
C LEU A 42 -7.00 2.36 15.63
N VAL A 43 -6.07 2.94 14.87
CA VAL A 43 -6.27 4.23 14.18
C VAL A 43 -7.32 4.16 13.06
N ILE A 44 -7.49 3.01 12.39
CA ILE A 44 -8.35 2.87 11.20
C ILE A 44 -9.69 2.17 11.49
N LYS A 45 -9.88 1.62 12.70
CA LYS A 45 -11.08 0.84 13.06
C LYS A 45 -12.42 1.51 12.76
N ASN A 46 -12.49 2.85 12.84
CA ASN A 46 -13.74 3.62 12.74
C ASN A 46 -13.78 4.58 11.54
N VAL A 47 -13.25 4.16 10.38
CA VAL A 47 -13.19 5.03 9.19
C VAL A 47 -14.51 5.01 8.38
N PRO A 48 -15.09 6.18 8.05
CA PRO A 48 -16.24 6.28 7.15
C PRO A 48 -15.97 5.69 5.75
N SER A 49 -16.98 5.08 5.13
CA SER A 49 -16.87 4.45 3.80
C SER A 49 -16.41 5.40 2.69
N LEU A 50 -16.75 6.69 2.81
CA LEU A 50 -16.28 7.78 1.94
C LEU A 50 -14.76 7.84 1.83
N LEU A 51 -14.04 7.44 2.88
CA LEU A 51 -12.60 7.56 2.99
C LEU A 51 -11.86 6.25 2.73
N HIS A 52 -12.54 5.12 2.50
CA HIS A 52 -11.86 3.83 2.29
C HIS A 52 -10.89 3.85 1.10
N THR A 53 -11.33 4.34 -0.06
CA THR A 53 -10.44 4.43 -1.23
C THR A 53 -9.31 5.45 -1.05
N PRO A 54 -9.57 6.71 -0.63
CA PRO A 54 -8.48 7.65 -0.35
C PRO A 54 -7.49 7.13 0.69
N LEU A 55 -7.97 6.46 1.74
CA LEU A 55 -7.12 5.90 2.78
C LEU A 55 -6.30 4.71 2.26
N MET A 56 -6.86 3.87 1.38
CA MET A 56 -6.09 2.85 0.67
C MET A 56 -4.93 3.46 -0.11
N SER A 57 -5.20 4.53 -0.86
CA SER A 57 -4.18 5.28 -1.60
C SER A 57 -3.13 5.92 -0.67
N GLY A 58 -3.56 6.50 0.46
CA GLY A 58 -2.67 7.13 1.44
C GLY A 58 -1.77 6.11 2.13
N MET A 59 -2.31 4.95 2.51
CA MET A 59 -1.52 3.83 3.03
C MET A 59 -0.55 3.28 2.00
N ASN A 60 -0.94 3.25 0.71
CA ASN A 60 -0.03 2.89 -0.36
C ASN A 60 1.13 3.89 -0.52
N ALA A 61 0.86 5.19 -0.38
CA ALA A 61 1.94 6.20 -0.37
C ALA A 61 2.91 5.97 0.79
N LEU A 62 2.38 5.64 1.97
CA LEU A 62 3.16 5.35 3.17
C LEU A 62 3.92 4.02 3.10
N SER A 63 3.41 3.01 2.38
CA SER A 63 4.16 1.76 2.12
C SER A 63 5.41 2.02 1.27
N GLY A 64 5.47 3.16 0.58
CA GLY A 64 6.67 3.71 -0.05
C GLY A 64 7.80 4.07 0.92
N VAL A 65 7.61 3.89 2.24
CA VAL A 65 8.70 3.92 3.24
C VAL A 65 9.87 2.99 2.90
N THR A 66 9.67 2.02 2.02
CA THR A 66 10.71 1.17 1.44
C THR A 66 11.82 1.96 0.76
N VAL A 67 11.59 3.24 0.40
CA VAL A 67 12.64 4.18 -0.02
C VAL A 67 13.74 4.31 1.03
N LEU A 68 13.41 4.27 2.33
CA LEU A 68 14.38 4.33 3.42
C LEU A 68 15.30 3.11 3.37
N GLY A 69 14.72 1.92 3.19
CA GLY A 69 15.48 0.67 3.04
C GLY A 69 16.33 0.67 1.77
N ALA A 70 15.81 1.22 0.67
CA ALA A 70 16.58 1.38 -0.56
C ALA A 70 17.76 2.34 -0.39
N LEU A 71 17.58 3.45 0.33
CA LEU A 71 18.65 4.41 0.65
C LEU A 71 19.71 3.80 1.56
N THR A 72 19.30 3.12 2.64
CA THR A 72 20.21 2.47 3.60
C THR A 72 20.98 1.32 2.94
N ALA A 73 20.32 0.44 2.19
CA ALA A 73 20.99 -0.64 1.47
C ALA A 73 21.91 -0.11 0.35
N ALA A 74 21.45 0.89 -0.42
CA ALA A 74 22.26 1.49 -1.46
C ALA A 74 23.44 2.30 -0.90
N ALA A 75 23.40 2.78 0.35
CA ALA A 75 24.53 3.46 0.97
C ALA A 75 25.81 2.62 0.94
N VAL A 76 25.68 1.32 1.19
CA VAL A 76 26.80 0.36 1.11
C VAL A 76 27.25 0.20 -0.35
N LEU A 77 26.31 0.10 -1.29
CA LEU A 77 26.61 -0.05 -2.73
C LEU A 77 27.30 1.17 -3.32
N PHE A 78 26.89 2.37 -2.90
CA PHE A 78 27.47 3.63 -3.36
C PHE A 78 28.88 3.83 -2.82
N LYS A 79 29.13 3.46 -1.55
CA LYS A 79 30.47 3.51 -0.95
C LYS A 79 31.45 2.52 -1.58
N ALA A 80 30.96 1.43 -2.17
CA ALA A 80 31.77 0.44 -2.87
C ALA A 80 32.27 0.89 -4.28
N ASN A 81 31.79 2.03 -4.81
CA ASN A 81 32.16 2.57 -6.12
C ASN A 81 31.96 1.62 -7.33
N ILE A 82 31.06 0.63 -7.21
CA ILE A 82 30.71 -0.27 -8.31
C ILE A 82 29.49 0.28 -9.05
N ILE A 83 29.67 0.69 -10.30
CA ILE A 83 28.63 1.34 -11.14
C ILE A 83 27.36 0.49 -11.22
N LEU A 84 27.48 -0.83 -11.44
CA LEU A 84 26.32 -1.72 -11.57
C LEU A 84 25.47 -1.75 -10.28
N SER A 85 26.13 -1.80 -9.13
CA SER A 85 25.46 -1.79 -7.81
C SER A 85 24.79 -0.45 -7.53
N ALA A 86 25.42 0.66 -7.91
CA ALA A 86 24.86 1.99 -7.80
C ALA A 86 23.60 2.16 -8.67
N VAL A 87 23.57 1.57 -9.88
CA VAL A 87 22.39 1.59 -10.76
C VAL A 87 21.23 0.80 -10.15
N LEU A 88 21.47 -0.39 -9.59
CA LEU A 88 20.42 -1.18 -8.93
C LEU A 88 19.85 -0.45 -7.71
N GLY A 89 20.70 0.18 -6.90
CA GLY A 89 20.26 1.03 -5.79
C GLY A 89 19.41 2.21 -6.26
N ALA A 90 19.83 2.91 -7.31
CA ALA A 90 19.08 4.02 -7.90
C ALA A 90 17.72 3.58 -8.47
N ILE A 91 17.62 2.38 -9.07
CA ILE A 91 16.35 1.79 -9.53
C ILE A 91 15.42 1.51 -8.35
N ALA A 92 15.92 0.91 -7.27
CA ALA A 92 15.12 0.65 -6.08
C ALA A 92 14.56 1.95 -5.48
N ILE A 93 15.40 2.99 -5.38
CA ILE A 93 15.00 4.32 -4.93
C ILE A 93 13.95 4.92 -5.87
N ALA A 94 14.15 4.84 -7.19
CA ALA A 94 13.22 5.38 -8.17
C ALA A 94 11.84 4.71 -8.06
N LEU A 95 11.79 3.37 -8.00
CA LEU A 95 10.54 2.61 -7.85
C LEU A 95 9.79 2.98 -6.57
N ALA A 96 10.50 3.09 -5.45
CA ALA A 96 9.91 3.54 -4.18
C ALA A 96 9.39 4.98 -4.28
N MET A 97 10.13 5.88 -4.91
CA MET A 97 9.74 7.28 -5.07
C MET A 97 8.56 7.49 -6.02
N VAL A 98 8.41 6.66 -7.06
CA VAL A 98 7.19 6.65 -7.88
C VAL A 98 5.99 6.34 -7.00
N ASN A 99 6.09 5.35 -6.11
CA ASN A 99 5.02 4.99 -5.17
C ASN A 99 4.74 6.12 -4.15
N VAL A 100 5.78 6.68 -3.52
CA VAL A 100 5.64 7.76 -2.52
C VAL A 100 4.96 8.98 -3.14
N VAL A 101 5.56 9.56 -4.19
CA VAL A 101 5.06 10.82 -4.77
C VAL A 101 3.73 10.61 -5.48
N GLY A 102 3.64 9.54 -6.29
CA GLY A 102 2.40 9.19 -6.97
C GLY A 102 1.27 8.94 -5.98
N GLY A 103 1.52 8.18 -4.92
CA GLY A 103 0.55 7.84 -3.89
C GLY A 103 0.04 9.06 -3.14
N PHE A 104 0.93 9.94 -2.65
CA PHE A 104 0.53 11.13 -1.90
C PHE A 104 -0.26 12.12 -2.78
N MET A 105 0.14 12.29 -4.05
CA MET A 105 -0.56 13.17 -4.99
C MET A 105 -1.93 12.62 -5.39
N VAL A 106 -2.03 11.32 -5.68
CA VAL A 106 -3.33 10.66 -5.95
C VAL A 106 -4.25 10.80 -4.75
N THR A 107 -3.72 10.59 -3.54
CA THR A 107 -4.48 10.73 -2.29
C THR A 107 -4.97 12.16 -2.10
N ASP A 108 -4.13 13.17 -2.34
CA ASP A 108 -4.52 14.58 -2.23
C ASP A 108 -5.64 14.93 -3.23
N ARG A 109 -5.56 14.44 -4.48
CA ARG A 109 -6.62 14.61 -5.48
C ARG A 109 -7.93 13.96 -5.04
N MET A 110 -7.88 12.73 -4.50
CA MET A 110 -9.05 12.01 -4.01
C MET A 110 -9.73 12.77 -2.85
N LEU A 111 -8.95 13.17 -1.85
CA LEU A 111 -9.43 13.95 -0.70
C LEU A 111 -9.88 15.35 -1.10
N GLY A 112 -9.29 15.90 -2.16
CA GLY A 112 -9.65 17.13 -2.88
C GLY A 112 -11.15 17.29 -3.04
N MET A 113 -11.79 16.23 -3.55
CA MET A 113 -13.21 16.19 -3.90
C MET A 113 -14.12 15.99 -2.69
N ILE A 114 -13.64 15.31 -1.64
CA ILE A 114 -14.47 14.93 -0.47
C ILE A 114 -14.47 16.05 0.57
N ALA A 115 -13.30 16.60 0.91
CA ALA A 115 -13.13 17.57 1.98
C ALA A 115 -13.15 19.01 1.45
N LYS A 116 -14.33 19.48 1.00
CA LYS A 116 -14.51 20.83 0.41
C LYS A 116 -14.52 21.97 1.45
N LYS A 117 -14.96 21.71 2.68
CA LYS A 117 -15.06 22.73 3.73
C LYS A 117 -13.74 22.87 4.50
N LYS A 118 -13.18 24.08 4.61
CA LYS A 118 -11.98 24.36 5.40
C LYS A 118 -12.28 24.13 6.90
N PRO A 119 -11.48 23.34 7.64
CA PRO A 119 -11.65 23.20 9.09
C PRO A 119 -11.40 24.51 9.84
N LYS A 120 -12.13 24.69 10.95
CA LYS A 120 -12.13 25.90 11.78
C LYS A 120 -10.74 26.19 12.40
N ASN A 121 -9.94 25.17 12.69
CA ASN A 121 -8.64 25.29 13.39
C ASN A 121 -7.42 24.96 12.51
N ASN A 122 -7.51 25.14 11.19
CA ASN A 122 -6.41 24.80 10.28
C ASN A 122 -5.07 25.43 10.66
N GLY A 123 -5.07 26.71 11.03
CA GLY A 123 -3.84 27.45 11.34
C GLY A 123 -3.03 26.82 12.47
N LEU A 124 -3.71 26.43 13.56
CA LEU A 124 -3.05 25.80 14.72
C LEU A 124 -2.45 24.43 14.36
N ILE A 125 -3.15 23.64 13.56
CA ILE A 125 -2.65 22.32 13.13
C ILE A 125 -1.38 22.46 12.29
N TYR A 126 -1.38 23.39 11.33
CA TYR A 126 -0.18 23.66 10.52
C TYR A 126 0.96 24.22 11.35
N PHE A 127 0.68 25.11 12.30
CA PHE A 127 1.69 25.67 13.20
C PHE A 127 2.39 24.57 14.03
N ILE A 128 1.62 23.67 14.65
CA ILE A 128 2.17 22.53 15.40
C ILE A 128 2.98 21.61 14.48
N ALA A 129 2.46 21.30 13.29
CA ALA A 129 3.17 20.45 12.32
C ALA A 129 4.50 21.06 11.86
N ILE A 130 4.56 22.38 11.65
CA ILE A 130 5.78 23.10 11.28
C ILE A 130 6.80 23.06 12.42
N ILE A 131 6.38 23.28 13.67
CA ILE A 131 7.28 23.21 14.84
C ILE A 131 7.89 21.82 14.96
N LEU A 132 7.06 20.76 14.87
CA LEU A 132 7.54 19.38 14.95
C LEU A 132 8.48 19.05 13.79
N ALA A 133 8.17 19.49 12.57
CA ALA A 133 9.04 19.33 11.41
C ALA A 133 10.38 20.04 11.58
N ALA A 134 10.38 21.28 12.10
CA ALA A 134 11.59 22.04 12.38
C ALA A 134 12.44 21.40 13.46
N ALA A 135 11.82 20.83 14.51
CA ALA A 135 12.52 20.09 15.55
C ALA A 135 13.22 18.84 14.99
N ILE A 136 12.52 18.05 14.16
CA ILE A 136 13.11 16.87 13.50
C ILE A 136 14.25 17.27 12.56
N LEU A 137 14.07 18.37 11.81
CA LEU A 137 15.13 18.89 10.93
C LEU A 137 16.35 19.35 11.75
N ALA A 138 16.15 20.01 12.89
CA ALA A 138 17.25 20.41 13.78
C ALA A 138 18.02 19.20 14.30
N LEU A 139 17.32 18.15 14.77
CA LEU A 139 17.96 16.89 15.18
C LEU A 139 18.74 16.25 14.03
N THR A 140 18.18 16.29 12.82
CA THR A 140 18.84 15.76 11.61
C THR A 140 20.12 16.54 11.28
N VAL A 141 20.09 17.87 11.40
CA VAL A 141 21.27 18.73 11.20
C VAL A 141 22.33 18.47 12.27
N MET A 142 21.94 18.37 13.55
CA MET A 142 22.86 18.03 14.64
C MET A 142 23.58 16.71 14.38
N MET A 143 22.83 15.70 13.94
CA MET A 143 23.36 14.40 13.55
C MET A 143 24.37 14.51 12.40
N GLY A 144 24.07 15.30 11.36
CA GLY A 144 24.99 15.54 10.24
C GLY A 144 26.24 16.34 10.60
N MET A 145 26.16 17.19 11.62
CA MET A 145 27.29 17.94 12.17
C MET A 145 28.10 17.16 13.21
N GLY A 146 27.70 15.94 13.55
CA GLY A 146 28.35 15.13 14.60
C GLY A 146 28.13 15.71 16.01
N ILE A 147 27.09 16.50 16.22
CA ILE A 147 26.76 17.08 17.52
C ILE A 147 25.86 16.10 18.30
N GLY A 148 26.36 15.58 19.41
CA GLY A 148 25.65 14.62 20.27
C GLY A 148 25.77 13.16 19.80
N ASN A 149 25.00 12.26 20.39
CA ASN A 149 24.99 10.85 20.02
C ASN A 149 24.07 10.62 18.82
N GLY A 150 24.64 10.32 17.64
CA GLY A 150 23.91 10.15 16.38
C GLY A 150 22.87 9.03 16.41
N GLU A 151 23.13 7.90 17.08
CA GLU A 151 22.17 6.80 17.20
C GLU A 151 20.96 7.20 18.07
N LEU A 152 21.22 7.91 19.17
CA LEU A 152 20.15 8.41 20.03
C LEU A 152 19.28 9.43 19.29
N LEU A 153 19.91 10.36 18.55
CA LEU A 153 19.21 11.34 17.71
C LEU A 153 18.37 10.65 16.62
N TYR A 154 18.90 9.58 16.02
CA TYR A 154 18.18 8.76 15.06
C TYR A 154 16.94 8.12 15.69
N ILE A 155 17.07 7.46 16.85
CA ILE A 155 15.96 6.77 17.53
C ILE A 155 14.86 7.76 17.91
N ILE A 156 15.22 8.93 18.46
CA ILE A 156 14.25 9.98 18.83
C ILE A 156 13.50 10.48 17.59
N SER A 157 14.23 10.76 16.51
CA SER A 157 13.66 11.25 15.26
C SER A 157 12.77 10.20 14.61
N ALA A 158 13.19 8.93 14.61
CA ALA A 158 12.43 7.81 14.08
C ALA A 158 11.11 7.59 14.86
N ALA A 159 11.14 7.68 16.18
CA ALA A 159 9.94 7.61 17.01
C ALA A 159 8.99 8.79 16.71
N ALA A 160 9.51 10.01 16.66
CA ALA A 160 8.73 11.21 16.34
C ALA A 160 8.09 11.14 14.94
N LEU A 161 8.84 10.67 13.94
CA LEU A 161 8.34 10.49 12.57
C LEU A 161 7.28 9.39 12.47
N SER A 162 7.47 8.27 13.18
CA SER A 162 6.47 7.20 13.26
C SER A 162 5.16 7.68 13.88
N ILE A 163 5.25 8.50 14.94
CA ILE A 163 4.09 9.18 15.54
C ILE A 163 3.47 10.17 14.55
N GLY A 164 4.29 10.94 13.82
CA GLY A 164 3.82 11.86 12.77
C GLY A 164 3.03 11.14 11.68
N VAL A 165 3.48 9.96 11.25
CA VAL A 165 2.75 9.10 10.31
C VAL A 165 1.42 8.64 10.92
N LEU A 166 1.41 8.16 12.17
CA LEU A 166 0.17 7.76 12.87
C LEU A 166 -0.84 8.90 13.00
N VAL A 167 -0.37 10.09 13.38
CA VAL A 167 -1.20 11.30 13.46
C VAL A 167 -1.76 11.65 12.08
N GLY A 168 -0.92 11.58 11.04
CA GLY A 168 -1.35 11.77 9.66
C GLY A 168 -2.46 10.80 9.25
N ILE A 169 -2.32 9.49 9.52
CA ILE A 169 -3.36 8.48 9.25
C ILE A 169 -4.63 8.78 10.07
N ALA A 170 -4.50 9.09 11.37
CA ALA A 170 -5.64 9.41 12.23
C ALA A 170 -6.42 10.64 11.75
N MET A 171 -5.72 11.61 11.16
CA MET A 171 -6.32 12.78 10.52
C MET A 171 -6.95 12.44 9.17
N MET A 172 -6.31 11.60 8.35
CA MET A 172 -6.87 11.10 7.08
C MET A 172 -8.19 10.35 7.29
N SER A 173 -8.33 9.64 8.41
CA SER A 173 -9.54 8.93 8.84
C SER A 173 -10.73 9.85 9.16
N LYS A 174 -10.54 11.18 9.19
CA LYS A 174 -11.58 12.17 9.51
C LYS A 174 -11.82 13.09 8.31
N VAL A 175 -13.04 13.10 7.77
CA VAL A 175 -13.39 13.82 6.53
C VAL A 175 -12.90 15.27 6.53
N ALA A 176 -13.20 16.03 7.59
CA ALA A 176 -12.87 17.46 7.67
C ALA A 176 -11.37 17.75 7.54
N ILE A 177 -10.51 17.00 8.25
CA ILE A 177 -9.06 17.25 8.31
C ILE A 177 -8.24 16.28 7.44
N SER A 178 -8.91 15.50 6.60
CA SER A 178 -8.30 14.42 5.83
C SER A 178 -7.13 14.88 4.94
N LYS A 179 -7.31 15.99 4.22
CA LYS A 179 -6.23 16.61 3.39
C LYS A 179 -5.01 16.99 4.22
N ILE A 180 -5.24 17.49 5.44
CA ILE A 180 -4.14 17.87 6.34
C ILE A 180 -3.40 16.63 6.81
N GLY A 181 -4.13 15.55 7.12
CA GLY A 181 -3.54 14.26 7.45
C GLY A 181 -2.61 13.74 6.35
N ASN A 182 -3.07 13.80 5.09
CA ASN A 182 -2.24 13.42 3.94
C ASN A 182 -0.95 14.24 3.84
N ARG A 183 -1.04 15.56 4.04
CA ARG A 183 0.13 16.46 4.01
C ARG A 183 1.09 16.22 5.17
N VAL A 184 0.58 15.99 6.38
CA VAL A 184 1.40 15.65 7.55
C VAL A 184 2.17 14.36 7.30
N SER A 185 1.50 13.32 6.77
CA SER A 185 2.16 12.07 6.36
C SER A 185 3.21 12.28 5.26
N ALA A 186 2.94 13.12 4.26
CA ALA A 186 3.89 13.41 3.20
C ALA A 186 5.14 14.16 3.71
N ILE A 187 4.96 15.13 4.62
CA ILE A 187 6.07 15.85 5.26
C ILE A 187 6.89 14.90 6.14
N ALA A 188 6.24 14.03 6.93
CA ALA A 188 6.94 13.02 7.72
C ALA A 188 7.76 12.08 6.82
N MET A 189 7.22 11.63 5.68
CA MET A 189 7.97 10.82 4.72
C MET A 189 9.17 11.56 4.13
N LEU A 190 9.00 12.85 3.77
CA LEU A 190 10.10 13.68 3.26
C LEU A 190 11.21 13.84 4.30
N LEU A 191 10.85 14.13 5.55
CA LEU A 191 11.80 14.25 6.65
C LEU A 191 12.51 12.93 6.93
N ALA A 192 11.80 11.79 6.85
CA ALA A 192 12.39 10.48 6.97
C ALA A 192 13.46 10.23 5.88
N ILE A 193 13.17 10.56 4.62
CA ILE A 193 14.14 10.46 3.52
C ILE A 193 15.38 11.32 3.80
N VAL A 194 15.19 12.59 4.17
CA VAL A 194 16.30 13.51 4.48
C VAL A 194 17.13 12.99 5.65
N MET A 195 16.47 12.55 6.72
CA MET A 195 17.12 11.97 7.89
C MET A 195 17.94 10.73 7.54
N THR A 196 17.40 9.80 6.74
CA THR A 196 18.12 8.60 6.28
C THR A 196 19.35 8.94 5.44
N ILE A 197 19.27 9.97 4.59
CA ILE A 197 20.42 10.44 3.79
C ILE A 197 21.55 10.96 4.70
N VAL A 198 21.20 11.76 5.70
CA VAL A 198 22.17 12.34 6.64
C VAL A 198 22.75 11.27 7.55
N TYR A 199 21.91 10.39 8.12
CA TYR A 199 22.34 9.34 9.05
C TYR A 199 23.34 8.38 8.41
N ASN A 200 23.10 7.99 7.17
CA ASN A 200 23.98 7.07 6.44
C ASN A 200 25.21 7.77 5.82
N GLY A 201 25.28 9.11 5.89
CA GLY A 201 26.37 9.90 5.33
C GLY A 201 26.46 9.80 3.80
N ILE A 202 25.32 9.80 3.10
CA ILE A 202 25.25 9.58 1.64
C ILE A 202 24.85 10.83 0.85
N GLY A 203 24.83 12.00 1.48
CA GLY A 203 24.46 13.26 0.83
C GLY A 203 25.37 13.70 -0.33
N THR A 204 26.57 13.14 -0.45
CA THR A 204 27.49 13.44 -1.57
C THR A 204 27.28 12.53 -2.78
N VAL A 205 26.45 11.50 -2.67
CA VAL A 205 26.28 10.50 -3.72
C VAL A 205 25.29 10.99 -4.77
N TRP A 206 25.79 11.37 -5.95
CA TRP A 206 24.96 11.95 -7.01
C TRP A 206 23.97 10.96 -7.65
N THR A 207 24.33 9.68 -7.78
CA THR A 207 23.48 8.63 -8.39
C THR A 207 22.19 8.40 -7.61
N MET A 208 22.21 8.61 -6.30
CA MET A 208 21.03 8.57 -5.45
C MET A 208 20.00 9.64 -5.87
N TYR A 209 20.48 10.87 -6.12
CA TYR A 209 19.60 11.99 -6.52
C TYR A 209 18.93 11.74 -7.88
N LEU A 210 19.58 11.03 -8.80
CA LEU A 210 18.91 10.60 -10.03
C LEU A 210 17.72 9.69 -9.75
N GLY A 211 17.89 8.68 -8.89
CA GLY A 211 16.79 7.79 -8.47
C GLY A 211 15.66 8.56 -7.81
N LEU A 212 15.99 9.46 -6.87
CA LEU A 212 15.02 10.31 -6.18
C LEU A 212 14.23 11.20 -7.17
N ALA A 213 14.95 11.89 -8.07
CA ALA A 213 14.36 12.81 -9.03
C ALA A 213 13.50 12.08 -10.07
N LEU A 214 14.02 11.01 -10.70
CA LEU A 214 13.28 10.25 -11.71
C LEU A 214 12.01 9.65 -11.12
N GLY A 215 12.08 9.07 -9.93
CA GLY A 215 10.92 8.52 -9.26
C GLY A 215 9.88 9.58 -8.91
N ALA A 216 10.31 10.72 -8.36
CA ALA A 216 9.43 11.82 -8.03
C ALA A 216 8.73 12.42 -9.26
N ILE A 217 9.49 12.67 -10.33
CA ILE A 217 8.96 13.21 -11.59
C ILE A 217 7.95 12.23 -12.18
N PHE A 218 8.33 10.96 -12.32
CA PHE A 218 7.45 9.98 -12.96
C PHE A 218 6.18 9.71 -12.13
N GLY A 219 6.31 9.58 -10.81
CA GLY A 219 5.18 9.46 -9.89
C GLY A 219 4.23 10.66 -9.98
N GLY A 220 4.77 11.87 -9.99
CA GLY A 220 3.98 13.10 -10.12
C GLY A 220 3.28 13.24 -11.47
N VAL A 221 3.98 12.92 -12.56
CA VAL A 221 3.40 12.95 -13.92
C VAL A 221 2.25 11.96 -14.04
N LEU A 222 2.41 10.72 -13.58
CA LEU A 222 1.33 9.74 -13.55
C LEU A 222 0.14 10.21 -12.71
N ALA A 223 0.43 10.74 -11.51
CA ALA A 223 -0.58 11.22 -10.59
C ALA A 223 -1.37 12.42 -11.12
N VAL A 224 -0.85 13.22 -12.07
CA VAL A 224 -1.58 14.33 -12.69
C VAL A 224 -2.32 13.90 -13.97
N LYS A 225 -1.68 13.09 -14.82
CA LYS A 225 -2.24 12.72 -16.14
C LYS A 225 -3.41 11.75 -16.07
N VAL A 226 -3.46 10.88 -15.05
CA VAL A 226 -4.51 9.85 -14.94
C VAL A 226 -5.85 10.47 -14.50
N LYS A 227 -6.95 10.04 -15.12
CA LYS A 227 -8.32 10.50 -14.80
C LYS A 227 -8.82 9.92 -13.47
N MET A 228 -9.72 10.60 -12.76
CA MET A 228 -10.22 10.14 -11.45
C MET A 228 -10.88 8.75 -11.50
N ILE A 229 -11.59 8.44 -12.60
CA ILE A 229 -12.18 7.11 -12.85
C ILE A 229 -11.15 5.97 -13.00
N GLN A 230 -9.89 6.32 -13.25
CA GLN A 230 -8.78 5.39 -13.47
C GLN A 230 -7.87 5.25 -12.24
N MET A 231 -8.22 5.89 -11.12
CA MET A 231 -7.39 5.86 -9.92
C MET A 231 -7.20 4.46 -9.32
N PRO A 232 -8.18 3.54 -9.33
CA PRO A 232 -7.98 2.18 -8.79
C PRO A 232 -6.80 1.43 -9.40
N GLN A 233 -6.68 1.43 -10.73
CA GLN A 233 -5.54 0.78 -11.39
C GLN A 233 -4.23 1.52 -11.16
N LEU A 234 -4.25 2.85 -11.00
CA LEU A 234 -3.05 3.60 -10.67
C LEU A 234 -2.57 3.26 -9.25
N VAL A 235 -3.46 3.22 -8.26
CA VAL A 235 -3.12 2.79 -6.89
C VAL A 235 -2.57 1.37 -6.90
N ALA A 236 -3.17 0.45 -7.66
CA ALA A 236 -2.66 -0.90 -7.82
C ALA A 236 -1.25 -0.94 -8.42
N LEU A 237 -1.01 -0.17 -9.48
CA LEU A 237 0.29 -0.06 -10.14
C LEU A 237 1.35 0.49 -9.19
N LEU A 238 1.07 1.62 -8.52
CA LEU A 238 1.97 2.25 -7.56
C LEU A 238 2.33 1.29 -6.42
N ASN A 239 1.35 0.54 -5.92
CA ASN A 239 1.59 -0.51 -4.92
C ASN A 239 2.51 -1.62 -5.42
N GLY A 240 2.36 -2.02 -6.69
CA GLY A 240 3.24 -2.99 -7.31
C GLY A 240 4.70 -2.51 -7.36
N LEU A 241 4.91 -1.23 -7.72
CA LEU A 241 6.25 -0.61 -7.73
C LEU A 241 6.83 -0.49 -6.31
N GLY A 242 6.00 -0.20 -5.31
CA GLY A 242 6.40 -0.27 -3.90
C GLY A 242 6.85 -1.67 -3.49
N GLY A 243 6.11 -2.71 -3.91
CA GLY A 243 6.47 -4.12 -3.73
C GLY A 243 7.79 -4.49 -4.43
N ALA A 244 8.03 -3.98 -5.64
CA ALA A 244 9.30 -4.15 -6.34
C ALA A 244 10.48 -3.52 -5.58
N ALA A 245 10.28 -2.33 -4.99
CA ALA A 245 11.29 -1.70 -4.15
C ALA A 245 11.59 -2.56 -2.90
N SER A 246 10.57 -3.06 -2.20
CA SER A 246 10.76 -4.01 -1.08
C SER A 246 11.50 -5.27 -1.50
N ALA A 247 11.16 -5.81 -2.68
CA ALA A 247 11.80 -7.00 -3.23
C ALA A 247 13.29 -6.76 -3.48
N LEU A 248 13.66 -5.60 -4.05
CA LEU A 248 15.06 -5.22 -4.26
C LEU A 248 15.81 -5.03 -2.94
N VAL A 249 15.20 -4.38 -1.94
CA VAL A 249 15.81 -4.25 -0.61
C VAL A 249 16.02 -5.62 0.04
N GLY A 250 15.03 -6.52 -0.05
CA GLY A 250 15.15 -7.90 0.41
C GLY A 250 16.26 -8.68 -0.32
N ALA A 251 16.37 -8.51 -1.65
CA ALA A 251 17.43 -9.11 -2.45
C ALA A 251 18.82 -8.58 -2.08
N PHE A 252 18.95 -7.27 -1.82
CA PHE A 252 20.19 -6.67 -1.33
C PHE A 252 20.57 -7.26 0.03
N ALA A 253 19.63 -7.35 0.97
CA ALA A 253 19.88 -7.96 2.27
C ALA A 253 20.24 -9.46 2.15
N MET A 254 19.62 -10.21 1.23
CA MET A 254 20.01 -11.60 0.94
C MET A 254 21.43 -11.71 0.36
N ALA A 255 21.91 -10.67 -0.32
CA ALA A 255 23.28 -10.61 -0.80
C ALA A 255 24.29 -10.12 0.27
N GLY A 256 23.84 -9.87 1.51
CA GLY A 256 24.67 -9.33 2.58
C GLY A 256 24.91 -7.82 2.47
N ILE A 257 24.11 -7.12 1.66
CA ILE A 257 24.23 -5.67 1.45
C ILE A 257 23.31 -4.96 2.45
N GLY A 258 23.90 -4.21 3.38
CA GLY A 258 23.15 -3.49 4.42
C GLY A 258 22.59 -4.38 5.54
N SER A 259 22.94 -5.67 5.55
CA SER A 259 22.55 -6.64 6.58
C SER A 259 23.66 -7.68 6.81
N GLY A 260 23.64 -8.33 7.96
CA GLY A 260 24.52 -9.47 8.26
C GLY A 260 24.02 -10.79 7.66
N PHE A 261 24.88 -11.81 7.69
CA PHE A 261 24.52 -13.21 7.38
C PHE A 261 24.09 -14.00 8.62
N ASP A 262 23.65 -13.35 9.69
CA ASP A 262 23.02 -14.03 10.81
C ASP A 262 21.66 -14.62 10.40
N THR A 263 21.22 -15.66 11.12
CA THR A 263 20.01 -16.42 10.77
C THR A 263 18.77 -15.53 10.72
N PHE A 264 18.63 -14.56 11.63
CA PHE A 264 17.48 -13.66 11.66
C PHE A 264 17.45 -12.78 10.41
N SER A 265 18.57 -12.13 10.07
CA SER A 265 18.70 -11.31 8.87
C SER A 265 18.44 -12.11 7.59
N LYS A 266 18.92 -13.37 7.49
CA LYS A 266 18.64 -14.23 6.33
C LYS A 266 17.14 -14.55 6.19
N ILE A 267 16.47 -14.86 7.29
CA ILE A 267 15.04 -15.19 7.30
C ILE A 267 14.23 -13.97 6.87
N THR A 268 14.48 -12.81 7.48
CA THR A 268 13.73 -11.58 7.21
C THR A 268 14.03 -11.06 5.80
N ALA A 269 15.27 -11.10 5.33
CA ALA A 269 15.63 -10.71 3.95
C ALA A 269 14.89 -11.55 2.90
N ALA A 270 14.88 -12.87 3.07
CA ALA A 270 14.21 -13.79 2.15
C ALA A 270 12.67 -13.62 2.18
N LEU A 271 12.10 -13.36 3.36
CA LEU A 271 10.68 -13.01 3.50
C LEU A 271 10.36 -11.67 2.82
N ALA A 272 11.19 -10.65 2.98
CA ALA A 272 11.00 -9.34 2.34
C ALA A 272 10.98 -9.46 0.81
N LEU A 273 11.90 -10.24 0.23
CA LEU A 273 11.93 -10.55 -1.20
C LEU A 273 10.64 -11.27 -1.63
N ALA A 274 10.25 -12.33 -0.92
CA ALA A 274 9.07 -13.12 -1.26
C ALA A 274 7.79 -12.28 -1.24
N VAL A 275 7.53 -11.56 -0.14
CA VAL A 275 6.33 -10.74 -0.02
C VAL A 275 6.35 -9.58 -1.01
N GLY A 276 7.50 -8.95 -1.26
CA GLY A 276 7.65 -7.89 -2.27
C GLY A 276 7.30 -8.37 -3.68
N MET A 277 7.73 -9.56 -4.08
CA MET A 277 7.44 -10.14 -5.39
C MET A 277 5.98 -10.60 -5.55
N ILE A 278 5.38 -11.13 -4.48
CA ILE A 278 3.94 -11.43 -4.43
C ILE A 278 3.13 -10.15 -4.66
N THR A 279 3.51 -9.09 -3.96
CA THR A 279 2.89 -7.77 -4.07
C THR A 279 3.04 -7.22 -5.49
N LEU A 280 4.27 -7.18 -6.03
CA LEU A 280 4.55 -6.68 -7.38
C LEU A 280 3.64 -7.34 -8.43
N THR A 281 3.75 -8.65 -8.55
CA THR A 281 3.06 -9.41 -9.60
C THR A 281 1.53 -9.41 -9.40
N GLY A 282 1.07 -9.54 -8.15
CA GLY A 282 -0.35 -9.45 -7.81
C GLY A 282 -0.96 -8.09 -8.17
N SER A 283 -0.23 -7.01 -7.86
CA SER A 283 -0.65 -5.64 -8.15
C SER A 283 -0.68 -5.36 -9.64
N LEU A 284 0.28 -5.87 -10.41
CA LEU A 284 0.30 -5.72 -11.86
C LEU A 284 -0.89 -6.42 -12.53
N VAL A 285 -1.28 -7.61 -12.06
CA VAL A 285 -2.49 -8.28 -12.55
C VAL A 285 -3.74 -7.49 -12.18
N ALA A 286 -3.83 -6.98 -10.95
CA ALA A 286 -4.97 -6.17 -10.52
C ALA A 286 -5.10 -4.87 -11.34
N ALA A 287 -3.99 -4.16 -11.54
CA ALA A 287 -3.93 -2.98 -12.39
C ALA A 287 -4.33 -3.32 -13.83
N GLY A 288 -3.80 -4.42 -14.38
CA GLY A 288 -4.09 -4.86 -15.74
C GLY A 288 -5.57 -5.19 -15.96
N LYS A 289 -6.22 -5.85 -15.01
CA LYS A 289 -7.65 -6.17 -15.07
C LYS A 289 -8.54 -4.94 -14.95
N LEU A 290 -8.17 -3.97 -14.11
CA LEU A 290 -8.94 -2.73 -13.98
C LEU A 290 -8.74 -1.80 -15.18
N HIS A 291 -7.54 -1.81 -15.77
CA HIS A 291 -7.24 -1.10 -17.01
C HIS A 291 -7.74 -1.83 -18.28
N LYS A 292 -8.31 -3.03 -18.13
CA LYS A 292 -8.84 -3.87 -19.22
C LYS A 292 -7.80 -4.35 -20.24
N VAL A 293 -6.51 -4.31 -19.90
CA VAL A 293 -5.47 -5.01 -20.67
C VAL A 293 -5.45 -6.52 -20.38
N LEU A 294 -6.02 -6.92 -19.23
CA LEU A 294 -6.34 -8.31 -18.90
C LEU A 294 -7.86 -8.51 -18.79
N PRO A 295 -8.38 -9.72 -19.07
CA PRO A 295 -9.80 -10.02 -18.90
C PRO A 295 -10.25 -9.81 -17.45
N GLN A 296 -11.39 -9.14 -17.27
CA GLN A 296 -11.94 -8.88 -15.93
C GLN A 296 -12.59 -10.13 -15.30
N LYS A 297 -12.97 -11.12 -16.10
CA LYS A 297 -13.51 -12.38 -15.60
C LYS A 297 -12.46 -13.16 -14.80
N SER A 298 -12.90 -13.95 -13.84
CA SER A 298 -12.03 -14.90 -13.15
C SER A 298 -11.42 -15.87 -14.17
N ILE A 299 -10.11 -16.11 -14.08
CA ILE A 299 -9.39 -17.09 -14.91
C ILE A 299 -8.82 -18.16 -13.98
N VAL A 300 -9.32 -19.39 -14.14
CA VAL A 300 -8.88 -20.56 -13.38
C VAL A 300 -8.24 -21.56 -14.35
N TYR A 301 -6.93 -21.79 -14.19
CA TYR A 301 -6.18 -22.72 -15.03
C TYR A 301 -6.40 -24.18 -14.62
N LYS A 302 -6.12 -25.13 -15.51
CA LYS A 302 -6.10 -26.56 -15.17
C LYS A 302 -5.05 -26.81 -14.09
N GLY A 303 -5.46 -27.42 -12.97
CA GLY A 303 -4.58 -27.63 -11.82
C GLY A 303 -4.23 -26.33 -11.07
N HIS A 304 -5.05 -25.28 -11.14
CA HIS A 304 -4.76 -23.99 -10.52
C HIS A 304 -4.30 -24.10 -9.06
N GLN A 305 -5.01 -24.88 -8.24
CA GLN A 305 -4.66 -25.09 -6.83
C GLN A 305 -3.29 -25.77 -6.66
N LEU A 306 -2.93 -26.69 -7.56
CA LEU A 306 -1.60 -27.32 -7.57
C LEU A 306 -0.53 -26.27 -7.82
N TRP A 307 -0.67 -25.42 -8.86
CA TRP A 307 0.29 -24.36 -9.17
C TRP A 307 0.41 -23.33 -8.06
N THR A 308 -0.71 -22.95 -7.43
CA THR A 308 -0.70 -22.05 -6.26
C THR A 308 0.06 -22.65 -5.09
N ILE A 309 -0.18 -23.91 -4.74
CA ILE A 309 0.51 -24.57 -3.61
C ILE A 309 1.98 -24.81 -3.96
N LEU A 310 2.26 -25.33 -5.16
CA LEU A 310 3.61 -25.66 -5.60
C LEU A 310 4.52 -24.43 -5.57
N SER A 311 4.05 -23.31 -6.11
CA SER A 311 4.83 -22.06 -6.10
C SER A 311 5.13 -21.56 -4.69
N LEU A 312 4.18 -21.67 -3.76
CA LEU A 312 4.41 -21.34 -2.35
C LEU A 312 5.41 -22.30 -1.68
N VAL A 313 5.27 -23.60 -1.90
CA VAL A 313 6.16 -24.62 -1.35
C VAL A 313 7.59 -24.46 -1.87
N VAL A 314 7.77 -24.25 -3.18
CA VAL A 314 9.09 -24.03 -3.77
C VAL A 314 9.72 -22.73 -3.24
N THR A 315 8.93 -21.69 -3.02
CA THR A 315 9.42 -20.46 -2.37
C THR A 315 9.95 -20.77 -0.97
N LEU A 316 9.18 -21.48 -0.13
CA LEU A 316 9.60 -21.85 1.23
C LEU A 316 10.85 -22.74 1.25
N VAL A 317 10.90 -23.74 0.38
CA VAL A 317 12.08 -24.61 0.24
C VAL A 317 13.30 -23.81 -0.23
N GLY A 318 13.13 -22.90 -1.19
CA GLY A 318 14.18 -22.00 -1.66
C GLY A 318 14.72 -21.09 -0.55
N MET A 319 13.84 -20.57 0.31
CA MET A 319 14.24 -19.79 1.49
C MET A 319 15.04 -20.64 2.48
N ILE A 320 14.58 -21.85 2.80
CA ILE A 320 15.30 -22.76 3.72
C ILE A 320 16.67 -23.12 3.15
N ALA A 321 16.73 -23.46 1.86
CA ALA A 321 17.98 -23.75 1.17
C ALA A 321 18.94 -22.56 1.22
N TYR A 322 18.45 -21.34 0.96
CA TYR A 322 19.23 -20.12 1.11
C TYR A 322 19.76 -19.94 2.54
N ILE A 323 18.92 -20.09 3.57
CA ILE A 323 19.33 -19.89 4.97
C ILE A 323 20.49 -20.83 5.36
N ILE A 324 20.42 -22.09 4.93
CA ILE A 324 21.40 -23.13 5.25
C ILE A 324 22.69 -22.99 4.41
N LEU A 325 22.55 -22.76 3.11
CA LEU A 325 23.65 -22.87 2.14
C LEU A 325 24.36 -21.53 1.87
N ALA A 326 23.64 -20.41 1.93
CA ALA A 326 24.24 -19.11 1.66
C ALA A 326 25.13 -18.69 2.83
N LYS A 327 26.40 -18.43 2.52
CA LYS A 327 27.42 -17.92 3.44
C LYS A 327 28.20 -16.83 2.73
N GLU A 328 28.92 -16.01 3.50
CA GLU A 328 29.87 -15.05 2.93
C GLU A 328 30.84 -15.76 1.97
N GLY A 329 31.04 -15.17 0.78
CA GLY A 329 31.87 -15.77 -0.26
C GLY A 329 31.23 -16.90 -1.07
N ALA A 330 29.92 -17.15 -0.93
CA ALA A 330 29.21 -18.23 -1.62
C ALA A 330 28.21 -17.70 -2.68
N PRO A 331 28.68 -17.02 -3.75
CA PRO A 331 27.83 -16.25 -4.67
C PRO A 331 26.80 -17.11 -5.41
N LEU A 332 27.11 -18.38 -5.70
CA LEU A 332 26.19 -19.29 -6.38
C LEU A 332 24.93 -19.57 -5.54
N TYR A 333 25.10 -19.82 -4.24
CA TYR A 333 23.97 -20.10 -3.33
C TYR A 333 23.17 -18.85 -3.01
N ILE A 334 23.83 -17.68 -2.92
CA ILE A 334 23.16 -16.39 -2.77
C ILE A 334 22.31 -16.08 -4.00
N ALA A 335 22.91 -16.10 -5.19
CA ALA A 335 22.22 -15.80 -6.44
C ALA A 335 21.11 -16.82 -6.73
N GLY A 336 21.37 -18.11 -6.50
CA GLY A 336 20.38 -19.18 -6.62
C GLY A 336 19.20 -18.99 -5.66
N GLY A 337 19.48 -18.65 -4.40
CA GLY A 337 18.45 -18.36 -3.40
C GLY A 337 17.57 -17.18 -3.79
N ILE A 338 18.17 -16.05 -4.17
CA ILE A 338 17.46 -14.87 -4.65
C ILE A 338 16.60 -15.21 -5.86
N ALA A 339 17.15 -15.90 -6.87
CA ALA A 339 16.44 -16.26 -8.09
C ALA A 339 15.22 -17.16 -7.80
N ILE A 340 15.40 -18.23 -7.02
CA ILE A 340 14.31 -19.16 -6.68
C ILE A 340 13.21 -18.42 -5.92
N VAL A 341 13.58 -17.68 -4.86
CA VAL A 341 12.59 -16.96 -4.06
C VAL A 341 11.86 -15.94 -4.92
N ALA A 342 12.56 -15.14 -5.73
CA ALA A 342 11.93 -14.12 -6.57
C ALA A 342 10.98 -14.70 -7.63
N ILE A 343 11.42 -15.72 -8.37
CA ILE A 343 10.65 -16.32 -9.46
C ILE A 343 9.38 -16.97 -8.93
N PHE A 344 9.49 -17.83 -7.91
CA PHE A 344 8.34 -18.62 -7.45
C PHE A 344 7.35 -17.80 -6.62
N SER A 345 7.83 -16.82 -5.84
CA SER A 345 6.93 -15.89 -5.13
C SER A 345 6.25 -14.90 -6.08
N GLY A 346 6.95 -14.45 -7.13
CA GLY A 346 6.35 -13.68 -8.21
C GLY A 346 5.30 -14.49 -8.99
N PHE A 347 5.60 -15.74 -9.31
CA PHE A 347 4.62 -16.62 -9.93
C PHE A 347 3.42 -16.89 -9.01
N PHE A 348 3.65 -17.03 -7.69
CA PHE A 348 2.58 -17.10 -6.70
C PHE A 348 1.69 -15.86 -6.75
N GLY A 349 2.25 -14.64 -6.74
CA GLY A 349 1.45 -13.41 -6.81
C GLY A 349 0.62 -13.30 -8.10
N PHE A 350 1.16 -13.76 -9.23
CA PHE A 350 0.43 -13.86 -10.49
C PHE A 350 -0.72 -14.88 -10.43
N ILE A 351 -0.45 -16.14 -10.07
CA ILE A 351 -1.47 -17.21 -10.04
C ILE A 351 -2.56 -16.89 -8.99
N PHE A 352 -2.17 -16.27 -7.88
CA PHE A 352 -3.06 -15.81 -6.82
C PHE A 352 -4.05 -14.74 -7.29
N SER A 353 -3.60 -13.76 -8.07
CA SER A 353 -4.43 -12.61 -8.48
C SER A 353 -5.24 -12.87 -9.75
N ILE A 354 -4.76 -13.76 -10.63
CA ILE A 354 -5.43 -14.03 -11.92
C ILE A 354 -6.77 -14.76 -11.76
N ARG A 355 -6.98 -15.49 -10.66
CA ARG A 355 -8.29 -16.11 -10.33
C ARG A 355 -9.33 -15.13 -9.80
N VAL A 356 -8.93 -13.94 -9.35
CA VAL A 356 -9.87 -13.01 -8.72
C VAL A 356 -10.67 -12.26 -9.80
N GLY A 357 -11.97 -12.08 -9.61
CA GLY A 357 -12.83 -11.35 -10.55
C GLY A 357 -12.62 -9.83 -10.47
N GLY A 358 -12.92 -9.11 -11.56
CA GLY A 358 -12.78 -7.65 -11.66
C GLY A 358 -13.57 -6.87 -10.60
N ALA A 359 -14.71 -7.42 -10.15
CA ALA A 359 -15.52 -6.83 -9.08
C ALA A 359 -14.85 -6.91 -7.69
N ASP A 360 -13.96 -7.89 -7.49
CA ASP A 360 -13.22 -8.11 -6.24
C ASP A 360 -11.84 -7.43 -6.22
N MET A 361 -11.39 -6.90 -7.36
CA MET A 361 -10.07 -6.28 -7.48
C MET A 361 -9.78 -5.21 -6.42
N PRO A 362 -10.72 -4.35 -5.99
CA PRO A 362 -10.46 -3.40 -4.91
C PRO A 362 -10.03 -4.06 -3.60
N ILE A 363 -10.66 -5.20 -3.26
CA ILE A 363 -10.31 -5.95 -2.04
C ILE A 363 -8.92 -6.56 -2.21
N THR A 364 -8.61 -7.12 -3.39
CA THR A 364 -7.27 -7.63 -3.70
C THR A 364 -6.21 -6.54 -3.60
N ILE A 365 -6.48 -5.33 -4.11
CA ILE A 365 -5.54 -4.19 -4.02
C ILE A 365 -5.31 -3.79 -2.58
N SER A 366 -6.38 -3.72 -1.77
CA SER A 366 -6.27 -3.42 -0.34
C SER A 366 -5.40 -4.46 0.40
N LEU A 367 -5.58 -5.75 0.08
CA LEU A 367 -4.79 -6.83 0.67
C LEU A 367 -3.32 -6.75 0.24
N LEU A 368 -3.05 -6.54 -1.05
CA LEU A 368 -1.68 -6.40 -1.55
C LEU A 368 -1.01 -5.14 -1.00
N ASN A 369 -1.76 -4.09 -0.68
CA ASN A 369 -1.23 -2.92 0.01
C ASN A 369 -0.82 -3.22 1.47
N SER A 370 -1.59 -4.06 2.17
CA SER A 370 -1.17 -4.60 3.47
C SER A 370 0.15 -5.38 3.34
N PHE A 371 0.28 -6.21 2.30
CA PHE A 371 1.52 -6.94 2.03
C PHE A 371 2.70 -6.01 1.74
N SER A 372 2.51 -4.88 1.05
CA SER A 372 3.56 -3.87 0.87
C SER A 372 4.07 -3.30 2.20
N GLY A 373 3.15 -2.94 3.11
CA GLY A 373 3.51 -2.45 4.44
C GLY A 373 4.29 -3.49 5.25
N VAL A 374 3.80 -4.73 5.28
CA VAL A 374 4.47 -5.85 5.95
C VAL A 374 5.83 -6.14 5.33
N ALA A 375 5.94 -6.15 3.99
CA ALA A 375 7.22 -6.33 3.29
C ALA A 375 8.21 -5.22 3.66
N GLY A 376 7.74 -3.96 3.74
CA GLY A 376 8.55 -2.83 4.21
C GLY A 376 9.06 -3.05 5.63
N SER A 377 8.20 -3.45 6.57
CA SER A 377 8.66 -3.71 7.94
C SER A 377 9.63 -4.89 8.04
N ILE A 378 9.39 -5.97 7.28
CA ILE A 378 10.29 -7.12 7.27
C ILE A 378 11.64 -6.76 6.64
N ALA A 379 11.64 -5.94 5.59
CA ALA A 379 12.88 -5.37 5.03
C ALA A 379 13.62 -4.55 6.09
N GLY A 380 12.91 -3.74 6.88
CA GLY A 380 13.46 -3.03 8.03
C GLY A 380 14.05 -3.95 9.10
N LEU A 381 13.40 -5.08 9.40
CA LEU A 381 13.96 -6.10 10.29
C LEU A 381 15.26 -6.70 9.74
N ALA A 382 15.35 -6.86 8.41
CA ALA A 382 16.54 -7.42 7.76
C ALA A 382 17.75 -6.48 7.83
N ILE A 383 17.53 -5.17 7.67
CA ILE A 383 18.60 -4.16 7.69
C ILE A 383 18.72 -3.40 9.02
N ASN A 384 18.02 -3.87 10.06
CA ASN A 384 18.02 -3.29 11.40
C ASN A 384 17.54 -1.81 11.45
N ASP A 385 16.57 -1.42 10.62
CA ASP A 385 16.05 -0.05 10.53
C ASP A 385 14.73 0.11 11.31
N LEU A 386 14.81 0.79 12.46
CA LEU A 386 13.68 1.04 13.36
C LEU A 386 12.51 1.78 12.69
N LEU A 387 12.80 2.81 11.90
CA LEU A 387 11.78 3.67 11.30
C LEU A 387 11.00 2.91 10.22
N LEU A 388 11.72 2.15 9.39
CA LEU A 388 11.15 1.29 8.37
C LEU A 388 10.28 0.18 8.99
N VAL A 389 10.73 -0.44 10.10
CA VAL A 389 9.94 -1.43 10.85
C VAL A 389 8.65 -0.82 11.39
N ALA A 390 8.73 0.34 12.06
CA ALA A 390 7.58 0.98 12.68
C ALA A 390 6.54 1.41 11.64
N VAL A 391 6.94 2.16 10.61
CA VAL A 391 6.02 2.66 9.58
C VAL A 391 5.47 1.51 8.74
N GLY A 392 6.29 0.52 8.38
CA GLY A 392 5.82 -0.66 7.67
C GLY A 392 4.78 -1.46 8.46
N GLY A 393 5.00 -1.65 9.77
CA GLY A 393 4.07 -2.35 10.66
C GLY A 393 2.74 -1.62 10.79
N ILE A 394 2.78 -0.29 10.97
CA ILE A 394 1.60 0.57 10.98
C ILE A 394 0.78 0.34 9.70
N VAL A 395 1.42 0.51 8.53
CA VAL A 395 0.74 0.43 7.22
C VAL A 395 0.22 -0.97 6.95
N GLY A 396 1.00 -2.01 7.26
CA GLY A 396 0.65 -3.40 7.05
C GLY A 396 -0.63 -3.79 7.80
N ALA A 397 -0.68 -3.53 9.11
CA ALA A 397 -1.85 -3.83 9.93
C ALA A 397 -3.08 -2.99 9.54
N SER A 398 -2.86 -1.69 9.31
CA SER A 398 -3.88 -0.75 8.82
C SER A 398 -4.51 -1.20 7.50
N GLY A 399 -3.70 -1.70 6.54
CA GLY A 399 -4.18 -2.20 5.25
C GLY A 399 -5.00 -3.48 5.37
N LEU A 400 -4.60 -4.41 6.24
CA LEU A 400 -5.36 -5.65 6.47
C LEU A 400 -6.73 -5.33 7.07
N LEU A 401 -6.79 -4.41 8.03
CA LEU A 401 -8.03 -3.96 8.63
C LEU A 401 -8.93 -3.29 7.60
N LEU A 402 -8.38 -2.40 6.76
CA LEU A 402 -9.16 -1.80 5.68
C LEU A 402 -9.71 -2.86 4.73
N THR A 403 -8.93 -3.88 4.39
CA THR A 403 -9.38 -5.03 3.59
C THR A 403 -10.58 -5.72 4.25
N GLN A 404 -10.54 -5.97 5.56
CA GLN A 404 -11.65 -6.58 6.29
C GLN A 404 -12.91 -5.69 6.31
N ILE A 405 -12.74 -4.39 6.54
CA ILE A 405 -13.83 -3.42 6.51
C ILE A 405 -14.48 -3.40 5.12
N MET A 406 -13.67 -3.41 4.06
CA MET A 406 -14.15 -3.47 2.68
C MET A 406 -14.87 -4.79 2.37
N CYS A 407 -14.34 -5.93 2.80
CA CYS A 407 -15.00 -7.24 2.70
C CYS A 407 -16.41 -7.19 3.33
N LYS A 408 -16.52 -6.67 4.56
CA LYS A 408 -17.80 -6.52 5.27
C LYS A 408 -18.73 -5.56 4.53
N ALA A 409 -18.23 -4.41 4.08
CA ALA A 409 -19.01 -3.45 3.30
C ALA A 409 -19.48 -4.04 1.95
N MET A 410 -18.73 -5.00 1.41
CA MET A 410 -19.03 -5.70 0.17
C MET A 410 -19.82 -7.00 0.33
N ASN A 411 -20.19 -7.37 1.56
CA ASN A 411 -20.81 -8.65 1.91
C ASN A 411 -20.08 -9.86 1.30
N ARG A 412 -18.74 -9.81 1.31
CA ARG A 412 -17.86 -10.89 0.85
C ARG A 412 -16.92 -11.29 1.98
N SER A 413 -16.53 -12.55 2.03
CA SER A 413 -15.47 -13.00 2.94
C SER A 413 -14.12 -12.97 2.23
N LEU A 414 -13.05 -12.63 2.96
CA LEU A 414 -11.70 -12.65 2.41
C LEU A 414 -11.37 -14.04 1.83
N SER A 415 -11.71 -15.11 2.55
CA SER A 415 -11.50 -16.49 2.10
C SER A 415 -12.21 -16.81 0.77
N SER A 416 -13.44 -16.32 0.57
CA SER A 416 -14.16 -16.54 -0.69
C SER A 416 -13.47 -15.89 -1.89
N ILE A 417 -12.82 -14.74 -1.67
CA ILE A 417 -12.09 -13.98 -2.70
C ILE A 417 -10.76 -14.66 -3.01
N LEU A 418 -9.98 -15.02 -1.97
CA LEU A 418 -8.70 -15.71 -2.13
C LEU A 418 -8.87 -17.09 -2.79
N LEU A 419 -9.97 -17.78 -2.50
CA LEU A 419 -10.32 -19.06 -3.10
C LEU A 419 -11.12 -18.90 -4.41
N GLY A 420 -11.32 -17.69 -4.93
CA GLY A 420 -12.02 -17.46 -6.21
C GLY A 420 -13.46 -18.01 -6.26
N LYS A 421 -14.08 -18.30 -5.11
CA LYS A 421 -15.43 -18.87 -5.00
C LYS A 421 -16.52 -17.84 -5.30
N THR A 422 -16.17 -16.55 -5.30
CA THR A 422 -17.09 -15.42 -5.59
C THR A 422 -17.54 -15.33 -7.05
N SER A 423 -16.90 -16.08 -7.95
CA SER A 423 -17.20 -16.08 -9.39
C SER A 423 -17.91 -17.34 -9.88
N ALA A 424 -18.29 -18.24 -8.98
CA ALA A 424 -19.17 -19.35 -9.33
C ALA A 424 -20.58 -18.80 -9.65
N PRO A 425 -21.26 -19.29 -10.70
CA PRO A 425 -22.68 -18.99 -10.89
C PRO A 425 -23.42 -19.30 -9.59
N ALA A 426 -24.35 -18.42 -9.18
CA ALA A 426 -25.26 -18.75 -8.09
C ALA A 426 -25.87 -20.13 -8.40
N PRO A 427 -25.99 -21.04 -7.40
CA PRO A 427 -26.73 -22.27 -7.59
C PRO A 427 -28.09 -21.90 -8.18
N ALA A 428 -28.47 -22.54 -9.29
CA ALA A 428 -29.82 -22.42 -9.79
C ALA A 428 -30.77 -22.64 -8.59
N PRO A 429 -31.75 -21.74 -8.35
CA PRO A 429 -32.68 -21.94 -7.25
C PRO A 429 -33.20 -23.38 -7.33
N ALA A 430 -33.13 -24.11 -6.21
CA ALA A 430 -33.63 -25.46 -6.12
C ALA A 430 -35.04 -25.47 -6.73
N LYS A 431 -35.29 -26.35 -7.71
CA LYS A 431 -36.63 -26.52 -8.28
C LYS A 431 -37.59 -26.68 -7.09
N ALA A 432 -38.48 -25.71 -6.92
CA ALA A 432 -39.57 -25.85 -5.97
C ALA A 432 -40.29 -27.16 -6.31
N PRO A 433 -40.73 -27.95 -5.30
CA PRO A 433 -41.48 -29.17 -5.56
C PRO A 433 -42.64 -28.83 -6.50
N GLU A 434 -42.81 -29.64 -7.55
CA GLU A 434 -43.90 -29.52 -8.52
C GLU A 434 -45.24 -29.45 -7.75
N LYS A 435 -45.74 -28.23 -7.55
CA LYS A 435 -47.16 -28.04 -7.32
C LYS A 435 -47.85 -28.29 -8.65
N ALA A 436 -48.92 -29.07 -8.58
CA ALA A 436 -49.78 -29.46 -9.68
C ALA A 436 -49.97 -28.31 -10.67
N ALA A 437 -49.86 -28.64 -11.96
CA ALA A 437 -49.94 -27.71 -13.08
C ALA A 437 -51.11 -26.73 -12.95
N GLU A 438 -50.82 -25.51 -12.49
CA GLU A 438 -51.65 -24.36 -12.82
C GLU A 438 -51.51 -24.15 -14.33
N LYS A 439 -52.66 -24.18 -15.01
CA LYS A 439 -52.79 -23.89 -16.44
C LYS A 439 -51.90 -22.69 -16.77
N LYS A 440 -50.95 -22.87 -17.70
CA LYS A 440 -50.31 -21.76 -18.41
C LYS A 440 -51.43 -20.87 -18.94
N ALA A 441 -51.63 -19.73 -18.30
CA ALA A 441 -52.28 -18.62 -18.95
C ALA A 441 -51.51 -18.34 -20.25
N GLU A 442 -52.22 -18.16 -21.35
CA GLU A 442 -51.65 -17.63 -22.58
C GLU A 442 -50.78 -16.40 -22.24
N PRO A 443 -49.67 -16.18 -22.97
CA PRO A 443 -48.88 -14.97 -22.77
C PRO A 443 -49.84 -13.79 -22.97
N ALA A 444 -50.13 -13.08 -21.87
CA ALA A 444 -50.82 -11.82 -21.96
C ALA A 444 -50.07 -10.96 -22.99
N PRO A 445 -50.77 -10.30 -23.92
CA PRO A 445 -50.11 -9.39 -24.84
C PRO A 445 -49.22 -8.46 -24.01
N ALA A 446 -47.97 -8.29 -24.45
CA ALA A 446 -47.05 -7.38 -23.79
C ALA A 446 -47.81 -6.08 -23.53
N PRO A 447 -47.85 -5.59 -22.28
CA PRO A 447 -48.60 -4.38 -21.99
C PRO A 447 -48.14 -3.33 -22.98
N VAL A 448 -49.09 -2.71 -23.68
CA VAL A 448 -48.83 -1.53 -24.50
C VAL A 448 -48.06 -0.59 -23.59
N VAL A 449 -46.79 -0.38 -23.90
CA VAL A 449 -45.97 0.57 -23.15
C VAL A 449 -46.56 1.91 -23.54
N GLU A 450 -47.51 2.42 -22.75
CA GLU A 450 -47.86 3.83 -22.81
C GLU A 450 -46.53 4.58 -22.77
N GLU A 451 -46.37 5.54 -23.68
CA GLU A 451 -45.19 6.36 -23.76
C GLU A 451 -45.17 7.26 -22.51
N ILE A 452 -44.74 6.69 -21.37
CA ILE A 452 -44.72 7.38 -20.09
C ILE A 452 -43.76 8.55 -20.27
N ASN A 453 -44.30 9.76 -20.25
CA ASN A 453 -43.50 10.96 -20.24
C ASN A 453 -42.86 11.10 -18.85
N TYR A 454 -41.71 10.43 -18.66
CA TYR A 454 -40.96 10.43 -17.41
C TYR A 454 -40.60 11.85 -16.95
N ALA A 455 -40.45 12.81 -17.86
CA ALA A 455 -40.17 14.21 -17.50
C ALA A 455 -41.38 14.87 -16.83
N ALA A 456 -42.59 14.66 -17.36
CA ALA A 456 -43.82 15.19 -16.77
C ALA A 456 -44.07 14.61 -15.37
N GLU A 457 -43.78 13.32 -15.17
CA GLU A 457 -44.00 12.65 -13.89
C GLU A 457 -42.94 13.04 -12.85
N LEU A 458 -41.68 13.19 -13.26
CA LEU A 458 -40.61 13.69 -12.40
C LEU A 458 -40.86 15.14 -11.94
N MET A 459 -41.49 15.98 -12.76
CA MET A 459 -41.81 17.36 -12.37
C MET A 459 -42.87 17.45 -11.25
N LYS A 460 -43.69 16.42 -11.07
CA LYS A 460 -44.69 16.36 -9.98
C LYS A 460 -44.09 15.82 -8.67
N ALA A 461 -42.92 15.21 -8.71
CA ALA A 461 -42.35 14.52 -7.56
C ALA A 461 -41.88 15.51 -6.48
N LYS A 462 -42.28 15.27 -5.22
CA LYS A 462 -41.91 16.11 -4.06
C LYS A 462 -40.79 15.54 -3.19
N ASP A 463 -40.61 14.22 -3.20
CA ASP A 463 -39.52 13.54 -2.48
C ASP A 463 -38.88 12.53 -3.44
N VAL A 464 -37.61 12.74 -3.75
CA VAL A 464 -36.90 11.98 -4.78
C VAL A 464 -35.64 11.38 -4.17
N ILE A 465 -35.48 10.06 -4.36
CA ILE A 465 -34.26 9.34 -4.00
C ILE A 465 -33.57 8.88 -5.29
N ILE A 466 -32.37 9.40 -5.54
CA ILE A 466 -31.53 8.97 -6.65
C ILE A 466 -30.61 7.85 -6.17
N VAL A 467 -30.67 6.69 -6.83
CA VAL A 467 -29.83 5.52 -6.53
C VAL A 467 -28.79 5.35 -7.64
N PRO A 468 -27.60 5.98 -7.54
CA PRO A 468 -26.58 5.87 -8.57
C PRO A 468 -25.92 4.49 -8.57
N GLY A 469 -25.60 3.99 -9.76
CA GLY A 469 -24.89 2.74 -9.97
C GLY A 469 -23.73 2.87 -10.96
N TYR A 470 -23.02 1.77 -11.20
CA TYR A 470 -21.85 1.76 -12.09
C TYR A 470 -22.16 2.22 -13.53
N GLY A 471 -23.42 2.06 -13.99
CA GLY A 471 -23.87 2.58 -15.29
C GLY A 471 -23.70 4.09 -15.43
N MET A 472 -23.98 4.87 -14.36
CA MET A 472 -23.76 6.32 -14.33
C MET A 472 -22.29 6.68 -14.57
N ALA A 473 -21.38 5.90 -13.96
CA ALA A 473 -19.94 6.11 -14.10
C ALA A 473 -19.45 5.82 -15.52
N ILE A 474 -19.90 4.72 -16.13
CA ILE A 474 -19.51 4.38 -17.51
C ILE A 474 -20.00 5.45 -18.49
N ALA A 475 -21.24 5.91 -18.31
CA ALA A 475 -21.84 6.93 -19.16
C ALA A 475 -21.32 8.35 -18.88
N GLN A 476 -20.47 8.55 -17.87
CA GLN A 476 -20.02 9.87 -17.40
C GLN A 476 -21.20 10.81 -17.10
N ALA A 477 -22.30 10.25 -16.60
CA ALA A 477 -23.57 10.95 -16.44
C ALA A 477 -23.69 11.72 -15.12
N GLN A 478 -22.68 11.69 -14.24
CA GLN A 478 -22.74 12.30 -12.90
C GLN A 478 -23.12 13.79 -12.93
N HIS A 479 -22.60 14.56 -13.91
CA HIS A 479 -22.94 15.98 -14.06
C HIS A 479 -24.38 16.18 -14.57
N LEU A 480 -24.91 15.26 -15.38
CA LEU A 480 -26.29 15.29 -15.86
C LEU A 480 -27.26 14.92 -14.74
N VAL A 481 -26.93 13.90 -13.93
CA VAL A 481 -27.70 13.52 -12.73
C VAL A 481 -27.75 14.69 -11.74
N LYS A 482 -26.62 15.39 -11.55
CA LYS A 482 -26.58 16.60 -10.71
C LYS A 482 -27.46 17.72 -11.26
N LYS A 483 -27.42 18.00 -12.57
CA LYS A 483 -28.33 18.96 -13.21
C LYS A 483 -29.80 18.58 -13.06
N LEU A 484 -30.14 17.30 -13.15
CA LEU A 484 -31.49 16.80 -12.92
C LEU A 484 -31.91 17.04 -11.47
N ALA A 485 -31.05 16.70 -10.51
CA ALA A 485 -31.29 16.95 -9.09
C ALA A 485 -31.48 18.45 -8.79
N ASP A 486 -30.61 19.31 -9.32
CA ASP A 486 -30.69 20.76 -9.15
C ASP A 486 -32.03 21.31 -9.69
N LYS A 487 -32.52 20.81 -10.84
CA LYS A 487 -33.83 21.18 -11.39
C LYS A 487 -34.99 20.71 -10.51
N LEU A 488 -34.93 19.49 -9.98
CA LEU A 488 -35.96 18.96 -9.08
C LEU A 488 -36.00 19.76 -7.76
N VAL A 489 -34.84 20.12 -7.20
CA VAL A 489 -34.75 20.99 -6.02
C VAL A 489 -35.31 22.38 -6.31
N ALA A 490 -35.01 22.97 -7.46
CA ALA A 490 -35.56 24.26 -7.87
C ALA A 490 -37.10 24.24 -7.99
N ASN A 491 -37.68 23.08 -8.34
CA ASN A 491 -39.13 22.85 -8.35
C ASN A 491 -39.72 22.49 -6.97
N GLY A 492 -38.94 22.63 -5.88
CA GLY A 492 -39.41 22.40 -4.51
C GLY A 492 -39.35 20.95 -4.04
N ALA A 493 -38.76 20.04 -4.81
CA ALA A 493 -38.60 18.65 -4.40
C ALA A 493 -37.43 18.48 -3.41
N LYS A 494 -37.61 17.61 -2.42
CA LYS A 494 -36.52 17.13 -1.56
C LYS A 494 -35.77 16.01 -2.27
N VAL A 495 -34.53 16.27 -2.70
CA VAL A 495 -33.70 15.28 -3.39
C VAL A 495 -32.65 14.70 -2.44
N ARG A 496 -32.55 13.37 -2.39
CA ARG A 496 -31.55 12.64 -1.61
C ARG A 496 -30.85 11.60 -2.49
N TYR A 497 -29.60 11.28 -2.16
CA TYR A 497 -28.85 10.22 -2.82
C TYR A 497 -28.73 9.01 -1.90
N ALA A 498 -29.12 7.84 -2.39
CA ALA A 498 -28.95 6.58 -1.69
C ALA A 498 -27.86 5.77 -2.39
N VAL A 499 -26.66 5.78 -1.82
CA VAL A 499 -25.50 5.06 -2.37
C VAL A 499 -25.36 3.72 -1.68
N HIS A 500 -25.55 2.64 -2.43
CA HIS A 500 -25.24 1.30 -1.91
C HIS A 500 -23.71 1.18 -1.68
N PRO A 501 -23.23 0.58 -0.57
CA PRO A 501 -21.80 0.51 -0.24
C PRO A 501 -20.89 -0.07 -1.34
N VAL A 502 -21.44 -0.95 -2.18
CA VAL A 502 -20.74 -1.64 -3.28
C VAL A 502 -20.99 -1.04 -4.66
N ALA A 503 -21.70 0.09 -4.75
CA ALA A 503 -22.02 0.69 -6.03
C ALA A 503 -20.74 1.19 -6.73
N GLY A 504 -20.51 0.69 -7.95
CA GLY A 504 -19.34 1.05 -8.76
C GLY A 504 -18.30 -0.07 -8.86
N ARG A 505 -17.03 0.33 -8.99
CA ARG A 505 -15.87 -0.57 -9.09
C ARG A 505 -14.91 -0.51 -7.90
N MET A 506 -15.21 0.27 -6.88
CA MET A 506 -14.42 0.37 -5.64
C MET A 506 -15.32 0.89 -4.50
N PRO A 507 -15.03 0.59 -3.23
CA PRO A 507 -15.75 1.20 -2.12
C PRO A 507 -15.69 2.72 -2.16
N GLY A 508 -16.85 3.36 -2.11
CA GLY A 508 -16.95 4.82 -2.23
C GLY A 508 -16.84 5.36 -3.66
N HIS A 509 -16.86 4.52 -4.71
CA HIS A 509 -16.77 4.97 -6.10
C HIS A 509 -17.86 5.99 -6.44
N MET A 510 -19.12 5.68 -6.16
CA MET A 510 -20.23 6.62 -6.45
C MET A 510 -20.09 7.91 -5.65
N ASN A 511 -19.63 7.84 -4.40
CA ASN A 511 -19.41 9.03 -3.59
C ASN A 511 -18.37 9.96 -4.22
N VAL A 512 -17.26 9.41 -4.71
CA VAL A 512 -16.23 10.17 -5.41
C VAL A 512 -16.80 10.86 -6.65
N LEU A 513 -17.58 10.16 -7.48
CA LEU A 513 -18.16 10.73 -8.70
C LEU A 513 -19.25 11.78 -8.41
N LEU A 514 -20.06 11.56 -7.39
CA LEU A 514 -21.04 12.54 -6.93
C LEU A 514 -20.33 13.80 -6.43
N CYS A 515 -19.28 13.64 -5.63
CA CYS A 515 -18.45 14.76 -5.17
C CYS A 515 -17.78 15.52 -6.33
N GLU A 516 -17.30 14.81 -7.36
CA GLU A 516 -16.78 15.39 -8.60
C GLU A 516 -17.86 16.22 -9.33
N ALA A 517 -19.10 15.74 -9.32
CA ALA A 517 -20.24 16.46 -9.87
C ALA A 517 -20.74 17.64 -8.99
N ASN A 518 -20.11 17.90 -7.84
CA ASN A 518 -20.56 18.88 -6.85
C ASN A 518 -21.93 18.56 -6.22
N VAL A 519 -22.21 17.28 -6.02
CA VAL A 519 -23.17 16.77 -5.02
C VAL A 519 -22.43 16.60 -3.70
#